data_AF-A0A8T2N575-F1
#
_entry.id   AF-A0A8T2N575-F1
#
_cell.length_a   1.000
_cell.length_b   1.000
_cell.length_c   1.000
_cell.angle_alpha   90.00
_cell.angle_beta   90.00
_cell.angle_gamma   90.00
#
_symmetry.space_group_name_H-M   'P 1'
#
loop_
_entity.id
_entity.type
_entity.pdbx_description
1 polymer ?
#
loop_
_entity_poly.entity_id
_entity_poly.type
_entity_poly.pdbx_seq_one_letter_code
_entity_poly.pdbx_strand_id
1 'polypeptide(L)'
;MSVAVLECETRQPAVRVTWLKGLVALTAGSKYDMKQQGTILSLTIKHLERRDSKKVIIMEELEDTECLEGDTVVFKCRICPSDYSNIRWYRNSTLLCSDHKNEIHMLPEGCHLLAMKSLARRDSGTICFQAGDKRSYASLLVKERRPTITKELEDYEAMEGEDVVLACQTSKSCHILWYKDGCLIWNSSKYCARRWDNEASLTIHSVN
;
A
#
# COMPACT_ATOMS: atom_id res chain seq x y z
N MET A 1 -38.24 -5.76 5.73
CA MET A 1 -38.03 -7.14 6.22
C MET A 1 -37.98 -8.05 5.01
N SER A 2 -36.81 -8.58 4.65
CA SER A 2 -36.64 -9.47 3.49
C SER A 2 -36.96 -10.92 3.89
N VAL A 3 -37.71 -11.60 3.02
CA VAL A 3 -38.03 -13.03 3.10
C VAL A 3 -37.58 -13.65 1.78
N ALA A 4 -37.04 -14.87 1.83
CA ALA A 4 -36.78 -15.68 0.64
C ALA A 4 -37.53 -17.01 0.79
N VAL A 5 -38.11 -17.47 -0.31
CA VAL A 5 -38.81 -18.75 -0.37
C VAL A 5 -38.06 -19.62 -1.36
N LEU A 6 -37.65 -20.80 -0.90
CA LEU A 6 -37.04 -21.85 -1.71
C LEU A 6 -38.07 -22.95 -1.90
N GLU A 7 -38.36 -23.31 -3.15
CA GLU A 7 -39.32 -24.35 -3.46
C GLU A 7 -38.68 -25.44 -4.30
N CYS A 8 -39.06 -26.68 -4.04
CA CYS A 8 -38.73 -27.80 -4.90
C CYS A 8 -39.91 -28.77 -5.00
N GLU A 9 -39.99 -29.47 -6.12
CA GLU A 9 -41.02 -30.47 -6.36
C GLU A 9 -40.40 -31.87 -6.43
N THR A 10 -41.09 -32.82 -5.82
CA THR A 10 -40.71 -34.24 -5.78
C THR A 10 -41.60 -35.05 -6.72
N ARG A 11 -41.10 -36.17 -7.24
CA ARG A 11 -41.91 -37.04 -8.13
C ARG A 11 -43.13 -37.65 -7.43
N GLN A 12 -43.07 -37.77 -6.10
CA GLN A 12 -44.12 -38.31 -5.24
C GLN A 12 -44.02 -37.67 -3.86
N PRO A 13 -45.11 -37.56 -3.08
CA PRO A 13 -45.09 -36.93 -1.76
C PRO A 13 -44.02 -37.54 -0.84
N ALA A 14 -43.13 -36.68 -0.33
CA ALA A 14 -42.08 -37.10 0.59
C ALA A 14 -42.66 -37.48 1.96
N VAL A 15 -42.20 -38.61 2.53
CA VAL A 15 -42.62 -39.06 3.87
C VAL A 15 -41.94 -38.25 4.99
N ARG A 16 -40.70 -37.82 4.76
CA ARG A 16 -39.94 -36.99 5.68
C ARG A 16 -39.02 -36.06 4.91
N VAL A 17 -38.96 -34.80 5.34
CA VAL A 17 -38.15 -33.75 4.71
C VAL A 17 -37.22 -33.16 5.75
N THR A 18 -35.95 -32.99 5.39
CA THR A 18 -34.95 -32.33 6.22
C THR A 18 -34.20 -31.33 5.35
N TRP A 19 -34.28 -30.05 5.70
CA TRP A 19 -33.57 -28.99 5.02
C TRP A 19 -32.19 -28.79 5.68
N LEU A 20 -31.15 -28.59 4.88
CA LEU A 20 -29.78 -28.41 5.36
C LEU A 20 -29.24 -27.01 4.97
N LYS A 21 -28.49 -26.37 5.87
CA LYS A 21 -27.58 -25.26 5.54
C LYS A 21 -26.15 -25.77 5.69
N GLY A 22 -25.52 -26.14 4.57
CA GLY A 22 -24.26 -26.90 4.59
C GLY A 22 -24.48 -28.29 5.18
N LEU A 23 -23.81 -28.62 6.28
CA LEU A 23 -23.95 -29.91 6.99
C LEU A 23 -24.92 -29.86 8.18
N VAL A 24 -25.55 -28.70 8.44
CA VAL A 24 -26.41 -28.49 9.61
C VAL A 24 -27.87 -28.64 9.23
N ALA A 25 -28.59 -29.51 9.93
CA ALA A 25 -30.04 -29.66 9.79
C ALA A 25 -30.78 -28.44 10.34
N LEU A 26 -31.66 -27.87 9.52
CA LEU A 26 -32.47 -26.72 9.89
C LEU A 26 -33.69 -27.18 10.70
N THR A 27 -33.98 -26.45 11.76
CA THR A 27 -35.16 -26.63 12.60
C THR A 27 -36.16 -25.51 12.35
N ALA A 28 -37.45 -25.86 12.27
CA ALA A 28 -38.53 -24.88 12.17
C ALA A 28 -38.54 -23.96 13.40
N GLY A 29 -38.83 -22.67 13.18
CA GLY A 29 -38.85 -21.69 14.25
C GLY A 29 -39.02 -20.26 13.74
N SER A 30 -38.52 -19.29 14.51
CA SER A 30 -38.63 -17.86 14.17
C SER A 30 -37.89 -17.48 12.88
N LYS A 31 -36.81 -18.19 12.53
CA LYS A 31 -35.99 -17.94 11.33
C LYS A 31 -36.38 -18.77 10.11
N TYR A 32 -36.87 -19.99 10.29
CA TYR A 32 -37.14 -20.94 9.20
C TYR A 32 -38.56 -21.49 9.32
N ASP A 33 -39.31 -21.49 8.23
CA ASP A 33 -40.65 -22.04 8.13
C ASP A 33 -40.70 -23.03 6.96
N MET A 34 -40.97 -24.29 7.28
CA MET A 34 -40.92 -25.42 6.34
C MET A 34 -42.33 -25.93 6.10
N LYS A 35 -42.73 -26.03 4.84
CA LYS A 35 -44.06 -26.49 4.42
C LYS A 35 -43.95 -27.57 3.35
N GLN A 36 -44.95 -28.44 3.33
CA GLN A 36 -45.12 -29.45 2.30
C GLN A 36 -46.58 -29.47 1.86
N GLN A 37 -46.81 -29.34 0.55
CA GLN A 37 -48.13 -29.42 -0.08
C GLN A 37 -48.05 -30.43 -1.23
N GLY A 38 -48.52 -31.64 -0.98
CA GLY A 38 -48.40 -32.74 -1.95
C GLY A 38 -46.94 -33.05 -2.28
N THR A 39 -46.55 -32.81 -3.54
CA THR A 39 -45.19 -32.97 -4.07
C THR A 39 -44.31 -31.75 -3.87
N ILE A 40 -44.87 -30.59 -3.51
CA ILE A 40 -44.16 -29.32 -3.38
C ILE A 40 -43.65 -29.15 -1.94
N LEU A 41 -42.37 -28.84 -1.81
CA LEU A 41 -41.69 -28.55 -0.56
C LEU A 41 -41.22 -27.09 -0.58
N SER A 42 -41.60 -26.31 0.42
CA SER A 42 -41.24 -24.89 0.52
C SER A 42 -40.49 -24.60 1.82
N LEU A 43 -39.34 -23.94 1.73
CA LEU A 43 -38.59 -23.38 2.86
C LEU A 43 -38.62 -21.85 2.78
N THR A 44 -39.30 -21.24 3.74
CA THR A 44 -39.35 -19.79 3.92
C THR A 44 -38.31 -19.37 4.95
N ILE A 45 -37.40 -18.49 4.55
CA ILE A 45 -36.37 -17.92 5.41
C ILE A 45 -36.83 -16.51 5.81
N LYS A 46 -37.15 -16.34 7.10
CA LYS A 46 -37.65 -15.11 7.69
C LYS A 46 -36.49 -14.28 8.24
N HIS A 47 -36.68 -12.97 8.34
CA HIS A 47 -35.70 -12.02 8.88
C HIS A 47 -34.31 -12.18 8.23
N LEU A 48 -34.26 -12.19 6.89
CA LEU A 48 -32.98 -12.17 6.18
C LEU A 48 -32.26 -10.87 6.53
N GLU A 49 -31.32 -10.95 7.46
CA GLU A 49 -30.36 -9.89 7.69
C GLU A 49 -29.28 -9.96 6.62
N ARG A 50 -28.84 -8.80 6.14
CA ARG A 50 -27.74 -8.64 5.17
C ARG A 50 -26.39 -9.23 5.64
N ARG A 51 -26.35 -9.79 6.85
CA ARG A 51 -25.22 -10.43 7.55
C ARG A 51 -25.01 -11.91 7.25
N ASP A 52 -25.89 -12.56 6.48
CA ASP A 52 -25.59 -13.88 5.89
C ASP A 52 -24.65 -13.69 4.67
N SER A 53 -23.40 -13.30 4.96
CA SER A 53 -22.18 -13.38 4.14
C SER A 53 -22.34 -13.20 2.63
N LYS A 54 -22.34 -11.94 2.14
CA LYS A 54 -21.91 -11.68 0.75
C LYS A 54 -20.48 -12.20 0.62
N LYS A 55 -20.31 -13.38 0.02
CA LYS A 55 -19.00 -13.98 -0.25
C LYS A 55 -18.25 -13.03 -1.18
N VAL A 56 -17.23 -12.37 -0.64
CA VAL A 56 -16.37 -11.48 -1.43
C VAL A 56 -15.25 -12.31 -2.06
N ILE A 57 -14.90 -11.96 -3.30
CA ILE A 57 -13.75 -12.49 -4.02
C ILE A 57 -12.86 -11.32 -4.41
N ILE A 58 -11.54 -11.53 -4.34
CA ILE A 58 -10.55 -10.62 -4.89
C ILE A 58 -10.32 -11.09 -6.33
N MET A 59 -10.64 -10.25 -7.31
CA MET A 59 -10.52 -10.54 -8.74
C MET A 59 -9.20 -10.03 -9.33
N GLU A 60 -8.68 -8.92 -8.80
CA GLU A 60 -7.33 -8.44 -9.08
C GLU A 60 -6.59 -8.32 -7.76
N GLU A 61 -5.52 -9.09 -7.65
CA GLU A 61 -4.63 -9.15 -6.50
C GLU A 61 -3.61 -8.01 -6.53
N LEU A 62 -2.97 -7.77 -5.38
CA LEU A 62 -1.87 -6.82 -5.29
C LEU A 62 -0.64 -7.33 -6.04
N GLU A 63 0.16 -6.40 -6.54
CA GLU A 63 1.43 -6.67 -7.20
C GLU A 63 2.59 -6.09 -6.41
N ASP A 64 3.68 -6.85 -6.32
CA ASP A 64 4.93 -6.38 -5.72
C ASP A 64 5.41 -5.12 -6.42
N THR A 65 5.86 -4.13 -5.63
CA THR A 65 6.24 -2.82 -6.14
C THR A 65 7.59 -2.40 -5.59
N GLU A 66 8.45 -1.92 -6.48
CA GLU A 66 9.71 -1.30 -6.14
C GLU A 66 9.71 0.16 -6.59
N CYS A 67 10.19 1.06 -5.73
CA CYS A 67 10.29 2.49 -6.04
C CYS A 67 11.51 3.12 -5.36
N LEU A 68 11.77 4.39 -5.64
CA LEU A 68 12.80 5.16 -4.95
C LEU A 68 12.22 5.97 -3.79
N GLU A 69 13.10 6.38 -2.87
CA GLU A 69 12.77 7.37 -1.85
C GLU A 69 12.21 8.66 -2.50
N GLY A 70 11.15 9.18 -1.90
CA GLY A 70 10.40 10.34 -2.37
C GLY A 70 9.26 10.01 -3.33
N ASP A 71 9.23 8.80 -3.89
CA ASP A 71 8.21 8.42 -4.87
C ASP A 71 6.83 8.26 -4.21
N THR A 72 5.79 8.31 -5.06
CA THR A 72 4.43 7.92 -4.72
C THR A 72 4.11 6.62 -5.46
N VAL A 73 3.57 5.63 -4.75
CA VAL A 73 3.13 4.36 -5.34
C VAL A 73 1.63 4.19 -5.14
N VAL A 74 1.00 3.44 -6.03
CA VAL A 74 -0.43 3.12 -5.96
C VAL A 74 -0.62 1.62 -6.01
N PHE A 75 -1.15 1.06 -4.94
CA PHE A 75 -1.61 -0.32 -4.88
C PHE A 75 -3.07 -0.38 -5.32
N LYS A 76 -3.41 -1.40 -6.13
CA LYS A 76 -4.75 -1.59 -6.68
C LYS A 76 -5.23 -3.01 -6.40
N CYS A 77 -6.47 -3.14 -5.93
CA CYS A 77 -7.20 -4.39 -5.90
C CYS A 77 -8.58 -4.21 -6.53
N ARG A 78 -9.15 -5.29 -7.08
CA ARG A 78 -10.54 -5.31 -7.52
C ARG A 78 -11.29 -6.45 -6.87
N ILE A 79 -12.51 -6.20 -6.41
CA ILE A 79 -13.34 -7.19 -5.72
C ILE A 79 -14.69 -7.39 -6.40
N CYS A 80 -15.32 -8.53 -6.08
CA CYS A 80 -16.73 -8.77 -6.38
C CYS A 80 -17.42 -9.36 -5.13
N PRO A 81 -18.63 -8.90 -4.76
CA PRO A 81 -19.40 -7.83 -5.41
C PRO A 81 -18.80 -6.44 -5.14
N SER A 82 -19.01 -5.51 -6.08
CA SER A 82 -18.42 -4.16 -6.04
C SER A 82 -18.94 -3.27 -4.91
N ASP A 83 -20.10 -3.59 -4.32
CA ASP A 83 -20.70 -2.86 -3.21
C ASP A 83 -20.25 -3.35 -1.82
N TYR A 84 -19.23 -4.19 -1.75
CA TYR A 84 -18.70 -4.71 -0.49
C TYR A 84 -17.89 -3.64 0.26
N SER A 85 -18.29 -3.34 1.50
CA SER A 85 -17.80 -2.17 2.24
C SER A 85 -16.81 -2.46 3.39
N ASN A 86 -16.64 -3.73 3.79
CA ASN A 86 -15.77 -4.09 4.92
C ASN A 86 -14.32 -4.34 4.45
N ILE A 87 -13.69 -3.28 3.94
CA ILE A 87 -12.33 -3.26 3.40
C ILE A 87 -11.35 -2.62 4.38
N ARG A 88 -10.16 -3.21 4.50
CA ARG A 88 -9.06 -2.65 5.30
C ARG A 88 -7.74 -2.80 4.56
N TRP A 89 -6.88 -1.81 4.72
CA TRP A 89 -5.51 -1.82 4.23
C TRP A 89 -4.55 -1.89 5.41
N TYR A 90 -3.51 -2.69 5.29
CA TYR A 90 -2.46 -2.81 6.30
C TYR A 90 -1.10 -2.66 5.66
N ARG A 91 -0.16 -2.08 6.42
CA ARG A 91 1.27 -2.21 6.17
C ARG A 91 1.87 -3.00 7.32
N ASN A 92 2.47 -4.13 6.98
CA ASN A 92 2.87 -5.17 7.92
C ASN A 92 1.63 -5.58 8.75
N SER A 93 1.59 -5.19 10.02
CA SER A 93 0.47 -5.44 10.94
C SER A 93 -0.29 -4.17 11.34
N THR A 94 0.09 -3.01 10.80
CA THR A 94 -0.50 -1.71 11.15
C THR A 94 -1.61 -1.35 10.17
N LEU A 95 -2.80 -1.08 10.71
CA LEU A 95 -3.94 -0.59 9.92
C LEU A 95 -3.60 0.79 9.33
N LEU A 96 -3.83 0.95 8.03
CA LEU A 96 -3.70 2.22 7.33
C LEU A 96 -5.06 2.93 7.28
N CYS A 97 -5.02 4.24 7.47
CA CYS A 97 -6.16 5.13 7.31
C CYS A 97 -5.79 6.22 6.31
N SER A 98 -6.80 6.85 5.69
CA SER A 98 -6.55 8.02 4.86
C SER A 98 -5.99 9.16 5.72
N ASP A 99 -4.83 9.66 5.35
CA ASP A 99 -4.09 10.74 6.00
C ASP A 99 -3.22 11.51 4.97
N HIS A 100 -2.26 12.32 5.43
CA HIS A 100 -1.38 13.08 4.55
C HIS A 100 -0.37 12.23 3.75
N LYS A 101 -0.13 10.98 4.15
CA LYS A 101 0.78 10.04 3.48
C LYS A 101 0.04 8.97 2.68
N ASN A 102 -1.14 8.57 3.14
CA ASN A 102 -1.90 7.47 2.59
C ASN A 102 -3.25 7.98 2.11
N GLU A 103 -3.61 7.74 0.85
CA GLU A 103 -4.94 8.04 0.32
C GLU A 103 -5.62 6.74 -0.12
N ILE A 104 -6.74 6.42 0.52
CA ILE A 104 -7.52 5.22 0.21
C ILE A 104 -8.77 5.64 -0.54
N HIS A 105 -8.94 5.10 -1.75
CA HIS A 105 -10.06 5.41 -2.63
C HIS A 105 -10.83 4.15 -3.00
N MET A 106 -12.15 4.26 -3.06
CA MET A 106 -13.03 3.27 -3.68
C MET A 106 -13.57 3.86 -4.97
N LEU A 107 -13.23 3.21 -6.08
CA LEU A 107 -13.70 3.56 -7.41
C LEU A 107 -14.89 2.66 -7.80
N PRO A 108 -15.64 3.01 -8.86
CA PRO A 108 -16.66 2.13 -9.42
C PRO A 108 -16.14 0.73 -9.74
N GLU A 109 -17.06 -0.22 -9.92
CA GLU A 109 -16.76 -1.61 -10.30
C GLU A 109 -15.89 -2.39 -9.27
N GLY A 110 -15.89 -1.94 -8.02
CA GLY A 110 -15.22 -2.65 -6.92
C GLY A 110 -13.70 -2.49 -6.94
N CYS A 111 -13.20 -1.42 -7.59
CA CYS A 111 -11.78 -1.11 -7.61
C CYS A 111 -11.41 -0.30 -6.35
N HIS A 112 -10.37 -0.74 -5.66
CA HIS A 112 -9.86 -0.11 -4.44
C HIS A 112 -8.40 0.27 -4.64
N LEU A 113 -8.08 1.51 -4.30
CA LEU A 113 -6.73 2.06 -4.42
C LEU A 113 -6.19 2.47 -3.06
N LEU A 114 -4.91 2.23 -2.85
CA LEU A 114 -4.10 2.83 -1.79
C LEU A 114 -2.93 3.56 -2.45
N ALA A 115 -2.94 4.89 -2.42
CA ALA A 115 -1.81 5.71 -2.82
C ALA A 115 -0.96 6.05 -1.59
N MET A 116 0.32 5.70 -1.61
CA MET A 116 1.28 6.02 -0.55
C MET A 116 2.30 7.04 -1.07
N LYS A 117 2.37 8.21 -0.45
CA LYS A 117 3.13 9.38 -0.91
C LYS A 117 4.43 9.56 -0.15
N SER A 118 5.42 10.16 -0.82
CA SER A 118 6.69 10.59 -0.25
C SER A 118 7.36 9.49 0.58
N LEU A 119 7.52 8.32 -0.05
CA LEU A 119 8.00 7.12 0.62
C LEU A 119 9.45 7.27 1.11
N ALA A 120 9.73 6.73 2.29
CA ALA A 120 11.07 6.57 2.84
C ALA A 120 11.44 5.09 2.91
N ARG A 121 12.74 4.77 3.02
CA ARG A 121 13.20 3.37 3.14
C ARG A 121 12.49 2.55 4.22
N ARG A 122 12.19 3.18 5.37
CA ARG A 122 11.45 2.57 6.48
C ARG A 122 10.00 2.18 6.15
N ASP A 123 9.46 2.70 5.06
CA ASP A 123 8.11 2.39 4.61
C ASP A 123 8.03 1.08 3.82
N SER A 124 9.18 0.47 3.49
CA SER A 124 9.25 -0.87 2.91
C SER A 124 8.60 -1.92 3.84
N GLY A 125 8.00 -2.94 3.24
CA GLY A 125 7.33 -4.00 3.99
C GLY A 125 6.22 -4.65 3.18
N THR A 126 5.34 -5.37 3.85
CA THR A 126 4.23 -6.06 3.22
C THR A 126 2.97 -5.19 3.25
N ILE A 127 2.38 -4.93 2.09
CA ILE A 127 1.06 -4.34 1.97
C ILE A 127 0.03 -5.47 1.93
N CYS A 128 -1.05 -5.31 2.69
CA CYS A 128 -2.14 -6.26 2.74
C CYS A 128 -3.48 -5.55 2.49
N PHE A 129 -4.20 -6.02 1.49
CA PHE A 129 -5.59 -5.67 1.24
C PHE A 129 -6.48 -6.74 1.83
N GLN A 130 -7.39 -6.38 2.74
CA GLN A 130 -8.32 -7.31 3.37
C GLN A 130 -9.78 -6.96 3.07
N ALA A 131 -10.51 -7.93 2.52
CA ALA A 131 -11.95 -7.88 2.29
C ALA A 131 -12.62 -9.05 3.04
N GLY A 132 -13.18 -8.77 4.23
CA GLY A 132 -13.74 -9.84 5.07
C GLY A 132 -12.69 -10.88 5.48
N ASP A 133 -12.88 -12.13 5.06
CA ASP A 133 -11.95 -13.25 5.26
C ASP A 133 -10.87 -13.35 4.16
N LYS A 134 -11.02 -12.62 3.05
CA LYS A 134 -10.08 -12.62 1.94
C LYS A 134 -8.99 -11.59 2.15
N ARG A 135 -7.78 -11.95 1.72
CA ARG A 135 -6.59 -11.10 1.75
C ARG A 135 -5.80 -11.27 0.47
N SER A 136 -5.19 -10.18 0.01
CA SER A 136 -4.14 -10.19 -1.00
C SER A 136 -2.95 -9.38 -0.46
N TYR A 137 -1.75 -9.74 -0.89
CA TYR A 137 -0.50 -9.27 -0.33
C TYR A 137 0.46 -8.83 -1.43
N ALA A 138 1.24 -7.79 -1.16
CA ALA A 138 2.35 -7.37 -2.00
C ALA A 138 3.53 -6.88 -1.15
N SER A 139 4.73 -7.02 -1.68
CA SER A 139 5.95 -6.46 -1.12
C SER A 139 6.18 -5.06 -1.68
N LEU A 140 6.41 -4.09 -0.80
CA LEU A 140 6.91 -2.75 -1.15
C LEU A 140 8.39 -2.66 -0.81
N LEU A 141 9.23 -2.44 -1.81
CA LEU A 141 10.65 -2.15 -1.64
C LEU A 141 10.96 -0.70 -2.02
N VAL A 142 11.29 0.12 -1.03
CA VAL A 142 11.73 1.50 -1.26
C VAL A 142 13.25 1.55 -1.27
N LYS A 143 13.84 1.74 -2.45
CA LYS A 143 15.29 1.85 -2.63
C LYS A 143 15.79 3.27 -2.36
N GLU A 144 17.03 3.35 -1.90
CA GLU A 144 17.68 4.62 -1.65
C GLU A 144 17.86 5.42 -2.94
N ARG A 145 17.47 6.69 -2.94
CA ARG A 145 17.77 7.62 -4.02
C ARG A 145 19.20 8.16 -3.83
N ARG A 146 20.11 7.88 -4.76
CA ARG A 146 21.50 8.36 -4.65
C ARG A 146 21.53 9.89 -4.60
N PRO A 147 22.41 10.50 -3.77
CA PRO A 147 22.63 11.94 -3.81
C PRO A 147 23.10 12.37 -5.20
N THR A 148 22.58 13.49 -5.68
CA THR A 148 23.03 14.14 -6.92
C THR A 148 23.55 15.53 -6.60
N ILE A 149 24.45 16.06 -7.41
CA ILE A 149 24.86 17.46 -7.31
C ILE A 149 23.73 18.32 -7.87
N THR A 150 23.24 19.28 -7.06
CA THR A 150 22.18 20.23 -7.43
C THR A 150 22.73 21.61 -7.75
N LYS A 151 23.88 21.97 -7.18
CA LYS A 151 24.70 23.12 -7.58
C LYS A 151 26.12 22.64 -7.81
N GLU A 152 26.58 22.73 -9.06
CA GLU A 152 27.94 22.35 -9.46
C GLU A 152 28.97 23.36 -8.94
N LEU A 153 30.25 22.99 -9.02
CA LEU A 153 31.34 23.91 -8.75
C LEU A 153 31.37 24.95 -9.88
N GLU A 154 31.59 26.20 -9.50
CA GLU A 154 31.81 27.29 -10.44
C GLU A 154 33.32 27.55 -10.56
N ASP A 155 33.77 27.86 -11.77
CA ASP A 155 35.15 28.26 -12.00
C ASP A 155 35.46 29.56 -11.24
N TYR A 156 36.67 29.66 -10.69
CA TYR A 156 37.10 30.81 -9.91
C TYR A 156 38.50 31.24 -10.33
N GLU A 157 38.65 32.54 -10.62
CA GLU A 157 39.94 33.19 -10.86
C GLU A 157 40.36 33.95 -9.60
N ALA A 158 41.57 33.68 -9.09
CA ALA A 158 42.11 34.30 -7.89
C ALA A 158 43.51 34.85 -8.17
N MET A 159 43.90 35.89 -7.43
CA MET A 159 45.30 36.33 -7.40
C MET A 159 46.12 35.40 -6.51
N GLU A 160 47.42 35.29 -6.82
CA GLU A 160 48.36 34.54 -5.99
C GLU A 160 48.34 35.08 -4.55
N GLY A 161 48.27 34.16 -3.58
CA GLY A 161 48.20 34.46 -2.16
C GLY A 161 46.79 34.69 -1.61
N GLU A 162 45.75 34.74 -2.43
CA GLU A 162 44.36 34.85 -1.96
C GLU A 162 43.80 33.52 -1.44
N ASP A 163 42.74 33.58 -0.64
CA ASP A 163 41.98 32.41 -0.22
C ASP A 163 40.80 32.20 -1.17
N VAL A 164 40.58 30.95 -1.59
CA VAL A 164 39.46 30.57 -2.48
C VAL A 164 38.52 29.64 -1.74
N VAL A 165 37.21 29.84 -1.93
CA VAL A 165 36.18 28.92 -1.43
C VAL A 165 35.43 28.34 -2.61
N LEU A 166 35.62 27.05 -2.85
CA LEU A 166 34.83 26.28 -3.81
C LEU A 166 33.65 25.67 -3.07
N ALA A 167 32.44 25.76 -3.62
CA ALA A 167 31.24 25.24 -2.97
C ALA A 167 30.32 24.53 -3.96
N CYS A 168 29.76 23.40 -3.53
CA CYS A 168 28.72 22.68 -4.26
C CYS A 168 27.56 22.32 -3.33
N GLN A 169 26.41 22.04 -3.93
CA GLN A 169 25.23 21.58 -3.20
C GLN A 169 24.77 20.24 -3.73
N THR A 170 24.21 19.42 -2.84
CA THR A 170 23.70 18.08 -3.15
C THR A 170 22.21 17.97 -2.83
N SER A 171 21.54 17.00 -3.46
CA SER A 171 20.11 16.75 -3.26
C SER A 171 19.77 16.28 -1.86
N LYS A 172 20.75 15.70 -1.15
CA LYS A 172 20.65 15.27 0.24
C LYS A 172 22.04 15.15 0.85
N SER A 173 22.08 15.30 2.15
CA SER A 173 23.25 15.10 3.00
C SER A 173 24.03 13.81 2.66
N CYS A 174 25.27 13.95 2.14
CA CYS A 174 26.13 12.81 1.78
C CYS A 174 27.63 13.07 1.97
N HIS A 175 28.44 12.01 2.07
CA HIS A 175 29.89 12.15 2.10
C HIS A 175 30.41 12.68 0.76
N ILE A 176 31.25 13.71 0.80
CA ILE A 176 31.86 14.34 -0.37
C ILE A 176 33.37 14.26 -0.21
N LEU A 177 34.05 13.92 -1.30
CA LEU A 177 35.49 13.85 -1.40
C LEU A 177 35.96 14.88 -2.42
N TRP A 178 36.99 15.64 -2.06
CA TRP A 178 37.57 16.65 -2.92
C TRP A 178 38.82 16.11 -3.59
N TYR A 179 38.97 16.38 -4.89
CA TYR A 179 40.11 15.95 -5.67
C TYR A 179 40.74 17.15 -6.36
N LYS A 180 42.07 17.19 -6.38
CA LYS A 180 42.85 18.11 -7.22
C LYS A 180 43.76 17.26 -8.08
N ASP A 181 43.69 17.43 -9.39
CA ASP A 181 44.50 16.69 -10.36
C ASP A 181 44.39 15.15 -10.18
N GLY A 182 43.18 14.66 -9.89
CA GLY A 182 42.90 13.24 -9.62
C GLY A 182 43.36 12.73 -8.25
N CYS A 183 44.01 13.56 -7.43
CA CYS A 183 44.51 13.20 -6.10
C CYS A 183 43.53 13.64 -5.01
N LEU A 184 43.23 12.74 -4.07
CA LEU A 184 42.35 13.03 -2.95
C LEU A 184 42.96 14.09 -2.02
N ILE A 185 42.17 15.10 -1.69
CA ILE A 185 42.55 16.18 -0.78
C ILE A 185 42.17 15.82 0.65
N TRP A 186 43.14 15.96 1.56
CA TRP A 186 42.93 15.85 3.00
C TRP A 186 42.94 17.22 3.67
N ASN A 187 42.20 17.34 4.77
CA ASN A 187 42.20 18.54 5.59
C ASN A 187 43.62 18.84 6.12
N SER A 188 44.05 20.08 5.97
CA SER A 188 45.39 20.57 6.30
C SER A 188 45.37 22.10 6.51
N SER A 189 46.54 22.71 6.73
CA SER A 189 46.67 24.18 6.71
C SER A 189 46.39 24.79 5.34
N LYS A 190 46.59 24.03 4.25
CA LYS A 190 46.32 24.49 2.88
C LYS A 190 44.87 24.29 2.46
N TYR A 191 44.24 23.20 2.92
CA TYR A 191 42.91 22.77 2.47
C TYR A 191 41.97 22.55 3.65
N CYS A 192 40.81 23.21 3.65
CA CYS A 192 39.78 23.04 4.68
C CYS A 192 38.44 22.70 4.04
N ALA A 193 38.10 21.42 4.03
CA ALA A 193 36.80 20.90 3.63
C ALA A 193 35.80 21.04 4.79
N ARG A 194 34.68 21.70 4.52
CA ARG A 194 33.57 21.87 5.45
C ARG A 194 32.29 21.40 4.81
N ARG A 195 31.33 21.07 5.67
CA ARG A 195 30.03 20.62 5.23
C ARG A 195 28.95 21.11 6.18
N TRP A 196 27.88 21.61 5.59
CA TRP A 196 26.71 22.07 6.31
C TRP A 196 25.45 21.60 5.57
N ASP A 197 24.73 20.66 6.18
CA ASP A 197 23.53 20.05 5.59
C ASP A 197 23.80 19.49 4.17
N ASN A 198 23.25 20.13 3.14
CA ASN A 198 23.35 19.75 1.74
C ASN A 198 24.47 20.50 0.99
N GLU A 199 25.13 21.47 1.63
CA GLU A 199 26.23 22.24 1.06
C GLU A 199 27.58 21.72 1.54
N ALA A 200 28.54 21.61 0.62
CA ALA A 200 29.93 21.32 0.94
C ALA A 200 30.82 22.37 0.33
N SER A 201 31.84 22.77 1.09
CA SER A 201 32.83 23.74 0.64
C SER A 201 34.25 23.26 0.90
N LEU A 202 35.16 23.70 0.06
CA LEU A 202 36.59 23.55 0.22
C LEU A 202 37.22 24.94 0.20
N THR A 203 37.78 25.35 1.33
CA THR A 203 38.66 26.51 1.39
C THR A 203 40.07 26.09 1.01
N ILE A 204 40.65 26.77 0.04
CA ILE A 204 42.05 26.65 -0.37
C ILE A 204 42.74 27.93 0.09
N HIS A 205 43.66 27.82 1.04
CA HIS A 205 44.35 28.96 1.61
C HIS A 205 45.55 29.39 0.75
N SER A 206 45.71 30.69 0.54
CA SER A 206 46.84 31.32 -0.15
C SER A 206 47.21 30.64 -1.47
N VAL A 207 46.39 30.74 -2.51
CA VAL A 207 46.60 30.03 -3.80
C VAL A 207 47.98 30.33 -4.38
N ASN A 208 48.63 29.31 -4.95
CA ASN A 208 49.94 29.39 -5.59
C ASN A 208 49.82 28.96 -7.05
#